data_AF-A0A127SXP4-F1
#
_entry.id   AF-A0A127SXP4-F1
#
_cell.length_a   1.000
_cell.length_b   1.000
_cell.length_c   1.000
_cell.angle_alpha   90.00
_cell.angle_beta   90.00
_cell.angle_gamma   90.00
#
_symmetry.space_group_name_H-M   'P 1'
#
loop_
_entity.id
_entity.type
_entity.pdbx_description
1 polymer ?
#
loop_
_entity_poly.entity_id
_entity_poly.type
_entity_poly.pdbx_seq_one_letter_code
_entity_poly.pdbx_strand_id
1 'polypeptide(L)'
;TAQQKALEKYSELDTPFYLHSGISKDAFDYIEFYILFLAILCVAIAAPTFAGEYQTGGDSILRTTKYGHKQLAITKILAAFTLFVVTFLVGITVHILILDAAFGTDCLKTSFQMRYSIINLPNINLGQLQIILAAAGLLSVLATVSCTLFLSAKCKDTLTVLLISIIVLLMPLFAYVAMDL
;
A
#
# COMPACT_ATOMS: atom_id res chain seq x y z
N THR A 1 47.14 25.51 4.96
CA THR A 1 47.53 24.09 5.15
C THR A 1 46.91 23.22 4.05
N ALA A 2 47.53 22.11 3.64
CA ALA A 2 47.00 21.24 2.57
C ALA A 2 45.53 20.81 2.81
N GLN A 3 45.10 20.72 4.08
CA GLN A 3 43.73 20.43 4.47
C GLN A 3 42.70 21.52 4.10
N GLN A 4 43.04 22.81 4.21
CA GLN A 4 42.12 23.90 3.81
C GLN A 4 41.89 23.90 2.30
N LYS A 5 42.96 23.64 1.53
CA LYS A 5 42.90 23.58 0.06
C LYS A 5 42.18 22.33 -0.47
N ALA A 6 42.16 21.26 0.33
CA ALA A 6 41.30 20.11 0.07
C ALA A 6 39.83 20.45 0.33
N LEU A 7 39.52 21.16 1.42
CA LEU A 7 38.14 21.54 1.77
C LEU A 7 37.47 22.44 0.72
N GLU A 8 38.19 23.45 0.19
CA GLU A 8 37.67 24.32 -0.88
C GLU A 8 37.38 23.55 -2.18
N LYS A 9 38.24 22.60 -2.55
CA LYS A 9 38.02 21.73 -3.73
C LYS A 9 36.88 20.73 -3.52
N TYR A 10 36.64 20.30 -2.28
CA TYR A 10 35.50 19.46 -1.94
C TYR A 10 34.17 20.22 -2.06
N SER A 11 34.13 21.54 -1.81
CA SER A 11 32.91 22.36 -1.99
C SER A 11 32.58 22.72 -3.45
N GLU A 12 33.56 22.63 -4.35
CA GLU A 12 33.40 22.88 -5.79
C GLU A 12 32.99 21.62 -6.58
N LEU A 13 33.07 20.44 -5.95
CA LEU A 13 32.66 19.17 -6.53
C LEU A 13 31.15 18.98 -6.32
N ASP A 14 30.41 18.87 -7.41
CA ASP A 14 29.01 18.45 -7.38
C ASP A 14 28.96 16.98 -6.90
N THR A 15 28.80 16.80 -5.59
CA THR A 15 28.81 15.46 -4.98
C THR A 15 27.53 14.74 -5.37
N PRO A 16 27.59 13.55 -6.01
CA PRO A 16 26.38 12.83 -6.46
C PRO A 16 25.52 12.28 -5.31
N PHE A 17 25.96 12.49 -4.06
CA PHE A 17 25.51 11.74 -2.89
C PHE A 17 25.23 12.69 -1.73
N TYR A 18 23.98 13.12 -1.62
CA TYR A 18 23.49 13.78 -0.40
C TYR A 18 23.13 12.70 0.62
N LEU A 19 23.83 12.69 1.76
CA LEU A 19 23.52 11.85 2.91
C LEU A 19 23.02 12.76 4.03
N HIS A 20 21.71 12.83 4.23
CA HIS A 20 21.14 13.36 5.45
C HIS A 20 20.99 12.20 6.44
N SER A 21 21.76 12.27 7.52
CA SER A 21 21.73 11.32 8.62
C SER A 21 20.41 11.48 9.38
N GLY A 22 19.39 10.74 8.97
CA GLY A 22 18.07 10.78 9.60
C GLY A 22 17.10 9.67 9.18
N ILE A 23 17.26 9.10 7.98
CA ILE A 23 16.40 8.00 7.52
C ILE A 23 16.94 6.66 8.05
N SER A 24 16.34 6.21 9.16
CA SER A 24 16.49 4.85 9.67
C SER A 24 15.72 3.85 8.80
N LYS A 25 16.12 2.57 8.85
CA LYS A 25 15.46 1.46 8.14
C LYS A 25 13.97 1.36 8.49
N ASP A 26 13.63 1.81 9.71
CA ASP A 26 12.30 1.86 10.28
C ASP A 26 11.29 2.65 9.42
N ALA A 27 11.73 3.66 8.65
CA ALA A 27 10.86 4.48 7.81
C ALA A 27 10.10 3.67 6.74
N PHE A 28 10.75 2.66 6.17
CA PHE A 28 10.14 1.80 5.15
C PHE A 28 9.21 0.76 5.77
N ASP A 29 9.59 0.22 6.93
CA ASP A 29 8.75 -0.70 7.69
C ASP A 29 7.44 0.01 8.08
N TYR A 30 7.47 1.30 8.42
CA TYR A 30 6.24 2.07 8.68
C TYR A 30 5.31 2.21 7.46
N ILE A 31 5.86 2.36 6.25
CA ILE A 31 5.06 2.37 5.00
C ILE A 31 4.41 1.01 4.79
N GLU A 32 5.16 -0.07 4.99
CA GLU A 32 4.67 -1.43 4.78
C GLU A 32 3.58 -1.82 5.80
N PHE A 33 3.79 -1.51 7.08
CA PHE A 33 2.76 -1.67 8.10
C PHE A 33 1.51 -0.84 7.77
N TYR A 34 1.67 0.40 7.32
CA TYR A 34 0.56 1.24 6.91
C TYR A 34 -0.24 0.60 5.75
N ILE A 35 0.43 0.09 4.71
CA ILE A 35 -0.21 -0.61 3.58
C ILE A 35 -0.97 -1.85 4.08
N LEU A 36 -0.38 -2.62 4.99
CA LEU A 36 -1.01 -3.81 5.57
C LEU A 36 -2.29 -3.46 6.35
N PHE A 37 -2.23 -2.46 7.24
CA PHE A 37 -3.40 -2.01 8.00
C PHE A 37 -4.52 -1.50 7.09
N LEU A 38 -4.16 -0.71 6.07
CA LEU A 38 -5.10 -0.24 5.07
C LEU A 38 -5.74 -1.41 4.32
N ALA A 39 -4.95 -2.40 3.90
CA ALA A 39 -5.44 -3.58 3.22
C ALA A 39 -6.47 -4.35 4.06
N ILE A 40 -6.20 -4.54 5.36
CA ILE A 40 -7.12 -5.21 6.29
C ILE A 40 -8.44 -4.44 6.38
N LEU A 41 -8.39 -3.10 6.52
CA LEU A 41 -9.58 -2.26 6.57
C LEU A 41 -10.40 -2.37 5.28
N CYS A 42 -9.74 -2.33 4.12
CA CYS A 42 -10.39 -2.47 2.82
C CYS A 42 -11.05 -3.84 2.65
N VAL A 43 -10.38 -4.92 3.08
CA VAL A 43 -10.95 -6.27 3.09
C VAL A 43 -12.17 -6.36 4.01
N ALA A 44 -12.12 -5.73 5.20
CA ALA A 44 -13.25 -5.72 6.13
C ALA A 44 -14.50 -5.02 5.56
N ILE A 45 -14.31 -3.96 4.77
CA ILE A 45 -15.39 -3.24 4.09
C ILE A 45 -15.87 -4.00 2.85
N ALA A 46 -14.96 -4.64 2.10
CA ALA A 46 -15.28 -5.37 0.88
C ALA A 46 -15.92 -6.75 1.14
N ALA A 47 -15.60 -7.41 2.26
CA ALA A 47 -16.14 -8.73 2.58
C ALA A 47 -17.69 -8.79 2.63
N PRO A 48 -18.40 -7.87 3.33
CA PRO A 48 -19.86 -7.90 3.40
C PRO A 48 -20.58 -7.46 2.13
N THR A 49 -19.89 -6.97 1.09
CA THR A 49 -20.60 -6.32 -0.04
C THR A 49 -21.60 -7.23 -0.72
N PHE A 50 -21.29 -8.51 -0.94
CA PHE A 50 -22.22 -9.49 -1.54
C PHE A 50 -22.63 -10.56 -0.52
N ALA A 51 -21.67 -11.07 0.25
CA ALA A 51 -21.92 -12.09 1.27
C ALA A 51 -22.92 -11.65 2.34
N GLY A 52 -22.95 -10.37 2.71
CA GLY A 52 -23.91 -9.84 3.69
C GLY A 52 -25.36 -9.89 3.19
N GLU A 53 -25.57 -9.70 1.88
CA GLU A 53 -26.91 -9.80 1.28
C GLU A 53 -27.38 -11.25 1.14
N TYR A 54 -26.45 -12.19 0.92
CA TYR A 54 -26.77 -13.61 0.95
C TYR A 54 -27.12 -14.08 2.36
N GLN A 55 -26.37 -13.62 3.37
CA GLN A 55 -26.57 -13.96 4.76
C GLN A 55 -27.90 -13.43 5.34
N THR A 56 -28.33 -12.24 4.89
CA THR A 56 -29.60 -11.63 5.30
C THR A 56 -30.79 -12.03 4.44
N GLY A 57 -30.56 -12.79 3.36
CA GLY A 57 -31.59 -13.14 2.37
C GLY A 57 -32.04 -11.98 1.47
N GLY A 58 -31.39 -10.82 1.56
CA GLY A 58 -31.72 -9.61 0.80
C GLY A 58 -31.54 -9.76 -0.72
N ASP A 59 -30.67 -10.66 -1.18
CA ASP A 59 -30.41 -10.90 -2.60
C ASP A 59 -31.69 -11.27 -3.39
N SER A 60 -32.58 -12.07 -2.78
CA SER A 60 -33.82 -12.49 -3.45
C SER A 60 -34.76 -11.30 -3.71
N ILE A 61 -34.79 -10.33 -2.80
CA ILE A 61 -35.58 -9.10 -2.95
C ILE A 61 -34.94 -8.22 -4.03
N LEU A 62 -33.62 -8.01 -3.94
CA LEU A 62 -32.89 -7.15 -4.88
C LEU A 62 -33.03 -7.64 -6.32
N ARG A 63 -32.96 -8.96 -6.56
CA ARG A 63 -33.08 -9.56 -7.90
C ARG A 63 -34.46 -9.41 -8.55
N THR A 64 -35.51 -9.15 -7.78
CA THR A 64 -36.85 -8.86 -8.33
C THR A 64 -36.99 -7.42 -8.84
N THR A 65 -36.01 -6.55 -8.57
CA THR A 65 -36.02 -5.17 -9.06
C THR A 65 -35.53 -5.06 -10.51
N LYS A 66 -36.01 -4.04 -11.24
CA LYS A 66 -35.70 -3.79 -12.67
C LYS A 66 -34.19 -3.78 -12.98
N TYR A 67 -33.35 -3.34 -12.03
CA TYR A 67 -31.89 -3.21 -12.19
C TYR A 67 -31.08 -4.13 -11.26
N GLY A 68 -31.75 -5.07 -10.57
CA GLY A 68 -31.17 -5.87 -9.50
C GLY A 68 -30.19 -6.97 -9.91
N HIS A 69 -30.05 -7.23 -11.21
CA HIS A 69 -29.22 -8.33 -11.71
C HIS A 69 -27.76 -7.91 -11.92
N LYS A 70 -27.41 -7.40 -13.11
CA LYS A 70 -26.01 -7.05 -13.44
C LYS A 70 -25.65 -5.62 -13.06
N GLN A 71 -26.59 -4.69 -13.18
CA GLN A 71 -26.33 -3.28 -12.94
C GLN A 71 -26.05 -2.99 -11.46
N LEU A 72 -26.85 -3.57 -10.56
CA LEU A 72 -26.60 -3.48 -9.12
C LEU A 72 -25.20 -3.99 -8.74
N ALA A 73 -24.79 -5.16 -9.26
CA ALA A 73 -23.47 -5.71 -8.99
C ALA A 73 -22.35 -4.79 -9.48
N ILE A 74 -22.46 -4.24 -10.69
CA ILE A 74 -21.47 -3.29 -11.24
C ILE A 74 -21.39 -2.02 -10.38
N THR A 75 -22.52 -1.44 -10.00
CA THR A 75 -22.56 -0.23 -9.17
C THR A 75 -21.93 -0.47 -7.81
N LYS A 76 -22.15 -1.63 -7.20
CA LYS A 76 -21.55 -1.99 -5.90
C LYS A 76 -20.04 -2.18 -5.98
N ILE A 77 -19.57 -2.86 -7.03
CA ILE A 77 -18.14 -3.00 -7.29
C ILE A 77 -17.52 -1.60 -7.50
N LEU A 78 -18.13 -0.76 -8.33
CA LEU A 78 -17.65 0.60 -8.58
C LEU A 78 -17.61 1.45 -7.30
N ALA A 79 -18.64 1.34 -6.46
CA ALA A 79 -18.69 2.03 -5.18
C ALA A 79 -17.58 1.54 -4.23
N ALA A 80 -17.36 0.22 -4.14
CA ALA A 80 -16.27 -0.35 -3.34
C ALA A 80 -14.89 0.12 -3.83
N PHE A 81 -14.67 0.13 -5.14
CA PHE A 81 -13.44 0.66 -5.74
C PHE A 81 -13.25 2.15 -5.45
N THR A 82 -14.33 2.95 -5.51
CA THR A 82 -14.25 4.39 -5.25
C THR A 82 -13.92 4.66 -3.78
N LEU A 83 -14.57 3.96 -2.84
CA LEU A 83 -14.24 4.03 -1.41
C LEU A 83 -12.79 3.62 -1.16
N PHE A 84 -12.31 2.57 -1.83
CA PHE A 84 -10.92 2.14 -1.74
C PHE A 84 -9.95 3.23 -2.21
N VAL A 85 -10.11 3.76 -3.43
CA VAL A 85 -9.23 4.78 -4.00
C VAL A 85 -9.19 6.03 -3.12
N VAL A 86 -10.35 6.48 -2.63
CA VAL A 86 -10.42 7.64 -1.71
C VAL A 86 -9.67 7.35 -0.41
N THR A 87 -9.89 6.18 0.20
CA THR A 87 -9.22 5.82 1.48
C THR A 87 -7.71 5.71 1.29
N PHE A 88 -7.26 5.14 0.17
CA PHE A 88 -5.84 5.05 -0.17
C PHE A 88 -5.21 6.44 -0.37
N LEU A 89 -5.85 7.32 -1.13
CA LEU A 89 -5.37 8.68 -1.37
C LEU A 89 -5.31 9.51 -0.08
N VAL A 90 -6.34 9.42 0.76
CA VAL A 90 -6.35 10.11 2.06
C VAL A 90 -5.22 9.57 2.94
N GLY A 91 -5.11 8.25 3.07
CA GLY A 91 -4.13 7.70 3.98
C GLY A 91 -2.68 7.86 3.49
N ILE A 92 -2.39 7.80 2.18
CA ILE A 92 -1.03 8.09 1.68
C ILE A 92 -0.67 9.57 1.92
N THR A 93 -1.64 10.48 1.78
CA THR A 93 -1.43 11.90 2.08
C THR A 93 -1.12 12.10 3.56
N VAL A 94 -1.90 11.48 4.46
CA VAL A 94 -1.64 11.52 5.90
C VAL A 94 -0.27 10.91 6.23
N HIS A 95 0.08 9.79 5.62
CA HIS A 95 1.37 9.14 5.83
C HIS A 95 2.54 10.04 5.41
N ILE A 96 2.44 10.69 4.24
CA ILE A 96 3.45 11.66 3.78
C ILE A 96 3.55 12.85 4.74
N LEU A 97 2.43 13.40 5.22
CA LEU A 97 2.43 14.51 6.18
C LEU A 97 3.09 14.12 7.52
N ILE A 98 2.87 12.89 7.99
CA ILE A 98 3.49 12.39 9.22
C ILE A 98 5.00 12.24 9.02
N LEU A 99 5.45 11.68 7.89
CA LEU A 99 6.86 11.58 7.53
C LEU A 99 7.51 12.96 7.43
N ASP A 100 6.83 13.92 6.81
CA ASP A 100 7.30 15.29 6.65
C ASP A 100 7.44 15.99 8.00
N ALA A 101 6.47 15.79 8.90
CA ALA A 101 6.52 16.32 10.26
C ALA A 101 7.59 15.64 11.14
N ALA A 102 7.86 14.34 10.94
CA ALA A 102 8.79 13.57 11.75
C ALA A 102 10.25 13.74 11.31
N PHE A 103 10.52 13.91 10.02
CA PHE A 103 11.88 13.90 9.46
C PHE A 103 12.25 15.19 8.70
N GLY A 104 11.30 16.07 8.41
CA GLY A 104 11.51 17.33 7.68
C GLY A 104 11.54 17.17 6.16
N THR A 105 11.10 18.21 5.44
CA THR A 105 10.96 18.26 3.96
C THR A 105 12.25 18.00 3.18
N ASP A 106 13.41 18.21 3.81
CA ASP A 106 14.73 18.10 3.16
C ASP A 106 15.19 16.65 2.95
N CYS A 107 14.58 15.67 3.64
CA CYS A 107 14.88 14.24 3.51
C CYS A 107 14.27 13.58 2.25
N LEU A 108 13.40 14.25 1.50
CA LEU A 108 12.87 13.75 0.22
C LEU A 108 13.88 13.77 -0.93
N LYS A 109 14.98 14.53 -0.77
CA LYS A 109 16.08 14.66 -1.77
C LYS A 109 17.23 13.68 -1.56
N THR A 110 17.26 12.92 -0.47
CA THR A 110 18.37 12.01 -0.15
C THR A 110 18.42 10.83 -1.15
N SER A 111 19.64 10.47 -1.59
CA SER A 111 19.87 9.43 -2.60
C SER A 111 19.89 8.02 -1.98
N PHE A 112 19.23 7.06 -2.63
CA PHE A 112 18.95 5.70 -2.12
C PHE A 112 20.16 4.74 -2.12
N GLN A 113 21.36 5.17 -2.52
CA GLN A 113 22.46 4.27 -2.86
C GLN A 113 23.22 3.66 -1.66
N MET A 114 22.82 3.90 -0.41
CA MET A 114 23.61 3.50 0.78
C MET A 114 22.89 2.54 1.76
N ARG A 115 22.06 1.57 1.29
CA ARG A 115 21.54 0.55 2.22
C ARG A 115 21.33 -0.88 1.72
N TYR A 116 21.07 -1.14 0.43
CA TYR A 116 21.08 -2.53 -0.08
C TYR A 116 22.32 -2.77 -0.94
N SER A 117 23.17 -3.67 -0.43
CA SER A 117 24.43 -4.10 -0.99
C SER A 117 24.33 -4.50 -2.48
N ILE A 118 25.12 -3.83 -3.32
CA ILE A 118 25.85 -4.38 -4.50
C ILE A 118 25.04 -4.80 -5.76
N ILE A 119 23.70 -4.83 -5.80
CA ILE A 119 22.98 -5.27 -7.04
C ILE A 119 21.83 -4.38 -7.55
N ASN A 120 21.61 -3.17 -7.03
CA ASN A 120 20.58 -2.27 -7.59
C ASN A 120 21.22 -1.02 -8.21
N LEU A 121 21.36 -1.08 -9.53
CA LEU A 121 22.00 -0.07 -10.39
C LEU A 121 21.16 1.15 -10.83
N PRO A 122 19.87 1.35 -10.47
CA PRO A 122 19.18 2.55 -10.96
C PRO A 122 19.33 3.72 -9.97
N ASN A 123 19.70 4.88 -10.50
CA ASN A 123 19.84 6.16 -9.81
C ASN A 123 18.45 6.70 -9.38
N ILE A 124 17.81 6.04 -8.42
CA ILE A 124 16.45 6.34 -7.97
C ILE A 124 16.55 7.13 -6.65
N ASN A 125 15.96 8.33 -6.61
CA ASN A 125 15.85 9.13 -5.39
C ASN A 125 14.88 8.50 -4.40
N LEU A 126 15.02 8.80 -3.10
CA LEU A 126 14.08 8.34 -2.05
C LEU A 126 12.62 8.64 -2.37
N GLY A 127 12.33 9.83 -2.92
CA GLY A 127 10.99 10.17 -3.38
C GLY A 127 10.47 9.30 -4.53
N GLN A 128 11.34 8.87 -5.47
CA GLN A 128 10.93 7.96 -6.55
C GLN A 128 10.68 6.55 -6.03
N LEU A 129 11.49 6.07 -5.08
CA LEU A 129 11.23 4.79 -4.43
C LEU A 129 9.92 4.79 -3.65
N GLN A 130 9.62 5.88 -2.95
CA GLN A 130 8.35 6.04 -2.24
C GLN A 130 7.15 5.98 -3.20
N ILE A 131 7.27 6.59 -4.39
CA ILE A 131 6.25 6.49 -5.45
C ILE A 131 6.12 5.05 -5.97
N ILE A 132 7.24 4.36 -6.20
CA ILE A 132 7.24 2.95 -6.65
C ILE A 132 6.60 2.05 -5.58
N LEU A 133 6.94 2.24 -4.31
CA LEU A 133 6.38 1.47 -3.20
C LEU A 133 4.90 1.77 -3.00
N ALA A 134 4.49 3.04 -3.11
CA ALA A 134 3.08 3.42 -3.09
C ALA A 134 2.31 2.84 -4.29
N ALA A 135 2.89 2.81 -5.49
CA ALA A 135 2.28 2.20 -6.67
C ALA A 135 2.18 0.68 -6.54
N ALA A 136 3.21 0.02 -6.02
CA ALA A 136 3.21 -1.41 -5.74
C ALA A 136 2.18 -1.76 -4.65
N GLY A 137 2.11 -0.95 -3.58
CA GLY A 137 1.11 -1.06 -2.52
C GLY A 137 -0.31 -0.84 -3.02
N LEU A 138 -0.52 0.13 -3.91
CA LEU A 138 -1.82 0.34 -4.54
C LEU A 138 -2.24 -0.90 -5.34
N LEU A 139 -1.32 -1.46 -6.14
CA LEU A 139 -1.60 -2.63 -6.97
C LEU A 139 -1.86 -3.88 -6.12
N SER A 140 -1.10 -4.09 -5.05
CA SER A 140 -1.28 -5.23 -4.16
C SER A 140 -2.65 -5.18 -3.46
N VAL A 141 -3.01 -4.03 -2.87
CA VAL A 141 -4.31 -3.90 -2.19
C VAL A 141 -5.46 -3.97 -3.18
N LEU A 142 -5.30 -3.44 -4.40
CA LEU A 142 -6.30 -3.56 -5.46
C LEU A 142 -6.53 -5.03 -5.86
N ALA A 143 -5.47 -5.83 -5.94
CA ALA A 143 -5.58 -7.26 -6.15
C ALA A 143 -6.30 -7.96 -4.98
N THR A 144 -5.99 -7.61 -3.73
CA THR A 144 -6.66 -8.15 -2.54
C THR A 144 -8.15 -7.81 -2.53
N VAL A 145 -8.53 -6.55 -2.73
CA VAL A 145 -9.94 -6.11 -2.75
C VAL A 145 -10.71 -6.82 -3.87
N SER A 146 -10.10 -6.97 -5.05
CA SER A 146 -10.71 -7.70 -6.16
C SER A 146 -10.95 -9.18 -5.82
N CYS A 147 -9.97 -9.83 -5.16
CA CYS A 147 -10.10 -11.20 -4.68
C CYS A 147 -11.21 -11.32 -3.61
N THR A 148 -11.26 -10.40 -2.65
CA THR A 148 -12.30 -10.36 -1.62
C THR A 148 -13.69 -10.15 -2.19
N LEU A 149 -13.86 -9.25 -3.17
CA LEU A 149 -15.13 -9.04 -3.87
C LEU A 149 -15.56 -10.31 -4.63
N PHE A 150 -14.62 -10.99 -5.28
CA PHE A 150 -14.88 -12.26 -5.98
C PHE A 150 -15.32 -13.37 -5.01
N LEU A 151 -14.62 -13.51 -3.88
CA LEU A 151 -15.00 -14.43 -2.81
C LEU A 151 -16.36 -14.06 -2.21
N SER A 152 -16.61 -12.78 -1.97
CA SER A 152 -17.88 -12.25 -1.46
C SER A 152 -19.05 -12.61 -2.39
N ALA A 153 -18.84 -12.56 -3.70
CA ALA A 153 -19.86 -12.95 -4.69
C ALA A 153 -20.11 -14.47 -4.76
N LYS A 154 -19.21 -15.30 -4.22
CA LYS A 154 -19.30 -16.77 -4.25
C LYS A 154 -19.76 -17.39 -2.93
N CYS A 155 -19.39 -16.78 -1.81
CA CYS A 155 -19.68 -17.29 -0.48
C CYS A 155 -21.00 -16.74 0.06
N LYS A 156 -21.70 -17.55 0.86
CA LYS A 156 -22.99 -17.17 1.47
C LYS A 156 -22.86 -16.46 2.83
N ASP A 157 -21.67 -16.49 3.42
CA ASP A 157 -21.40 -15.98 4.76
C ASP A 157 -20.23 -14.99 4.74
N THR A 158 -20.45 -13.83 5.36
CA THR A 158 -19.51 -12.72 5.41
C THR A 158 -18.25 -13.08 6.21
N LEU A 159 -18.41 -13.81 7.31
CA LEU A 159 -17.30 -14.17 8.19
C LEU A 159 -16.30 -15.09 7.47
N THR A 160 -16.83 -16.07 6.72
CA THR A 160 -16.02 -16.98 5.92
C THR A 160 -15.20 -16.23 4.85
N VAL A 161 -15.80 -15.25 4.16
CA VAL A 161 -15.11 -14.42 3.16
C VAL A 161 -14.00 -13.58 3.78
N LEU A 162 -14.29 -12.98 4.94
CA LEU A 162 -13.33 -12.17 5.68
C LEU A 162 -12.11 -13.01 6.09
N LEU A 163 -12.34 -14.18 6.71
CA LEU A 163 -11.28 -15.08 7.15
C LEU A 163 -10.40 -15.55 5.98
N ILE A 164 -11.01 -16.02 4.89
CA ILE A 164 -10.26 -16.47 3.71
C ILE A 164 -9.45 -15.30 3.13
N SER A 165 -10.03 -14.11 3.03
CA SER A 165 -9.34 -12.94 2.49
C SER A 165 -8.16 -12.51 3.35
N ILE A 166 -8.28 -12.57 4.69
CA ILE A 166 -7.18 -12.27 5.62
C ILE A 166 -6.05 -13.29 5.47
N ILE A 167 -6.37 -14.58 5.35
CA ILE A 167 -5.36 -15.62 5.14
C ILE A 167 -4.61 -15.39 3.81
N VAL A 168 -5.34 -15.08 2.74
CA VAL A 168 -4.75 -14.76 1.43
C VAL A 168 -3.87 -13.50 1.51
N LEU A 169 -4.29 -12.48 2.25
CA LEU A 169 -3.52 -11.25 2.46
C LEU A 169 -2.23 -11.51 3.26
N LEU A 170 -2.25 -12.40 4.25
CA LEU A 170 -1.08 -12.72 5.08
C LEU A 170 -0.16 -13.78 4.45
N MET A 171 -0.62 -14.51 3.44
CA MET A 171 0.16 -15.56 2.77
C MET A 171 1.55 -15.09 2.29
N PRO A 172 1.71 -13.90 1.66
CA PRO A 172 3.02 -13.39 1.26
C PRO A 172 3.95 -13.12 2.45
N LEU A 173 3.40 -12.68 3.59
CA LEU A 173 4.17 -12.41 4.81
C LEU A 173 4.74 -13.72 5.37
N PHE A 174 3.92 -14.77 5.46
CA PHE A 174 4.38 -16.08 5.92
C PHE A 174 5.40 -16.70 4.96
N ALA A 175 5.22 -16.54 3.65
CA ALA A 175 6.18 -17.02 2.67
C ALA A 175 7.53 -16.28 2.78
N TYR A 176 7.50 -14.97 3.02
CA TYR A 176 8.70 -14.17 3.25
C TYR A 176 9.45 -14.63 4.50
N VAL A 177 8.77 -14.76 5.65
CA VAL A 177 9.36 -15.26 6.90
C VAL A 177 9.93 -16.67 6.75
N ALA A 178 9.28 -17.54 5.98
CA ALA A 178 9.75 -18.91 5.75
C ALA A 178 10.97 -19.00 4.81
N MET A 179 11.20 -17.99 3.95
CA MET A 179 12.42 -17.92 3.12
C MET A 179 13.63 -17.38 3.88
N ASP A 180 13.39 -16.54 4.88
CA ASP A 180 14.44 -15.97 5.75
C ASP A 180 14.86 -16.90 6.90
N LEU A 181 14.14 -18.02 7.12
CA LEU A 181 14.45 -19.07 8.12
C LEU A 181 15.28 -20.21 7.51
#